data_AF-A0A4R2S4W1-F1
#
_entry.id   AF-A0A4R2S4W1-F1
#
_cell.length_a   1.000
_cell.length_b   1.000
_cell.length_c   1.000
_cell.angle_alpha   90.00
_cell.angle_beta   90.00
_cell.angle_gamma   90.00
#
_symmetry.space_group_name_H-M   'P 1'
#
loop_
_entity.id
_entity.type
_entity.pdbx_description
1 polymer ?
#
loop_
_entity_poly.entity_id
_entity_poly.type
_entity_poly.pdbx_seq_one_letter_code
_entity_poly.pdbx_strand_id
1 'polypeptide(L)' 'MTSKKDEAVVRQTKGSVQEAIGKIIGDVAVEKQGSRESKAGAKQADAETPIDPNDKT' A
#
# COMPACT_ATOMS: atom_id res chain seq x y z
N MET A 1 -5.92 -18.50 4.36
CA MET A 1 -5.85 -17.75 3.09
C MET A 1 -5.82 -16.28 3.48
N THR A 2 -4.76 -15.55 3.13
CA THR A 2 -4.75 -14.07 3.29
C THR A 2 -5.62 -13.46 2.20
N SER A 3 -6.49 -12.54 2.58
CA SER A 3 -7.32 -11.83 1.62
C SER A 3 -6.44 -10.88 0.82
N LYS A 4 -6.77 -10.61 -0.44
CA LYS A 4 -5.98 -9.69 -1.27
C LYS A 4 -5.90 -8.27 -0.68
N LYS A 5 -6.91 -7.86 0.10
CA LYS A 5 -6.87 -6.69 1.01
C LYS A 5 -5.74 -6.74 2.03
N ASP A 6 -5.50 -7.89 2.65
CA ASP A 6 -4.40 -8.05 3.62
C ASP A 6 -3.05 -7.88 2.92
N GLU A 7 -2.90 -8.40 1.70
CA GLU A 7 -1.70 -8.21 0.88
C GLU A 7 -1.49 -6.73 0.50
N ALA A 8 -2.57 -6.03 0.17
CA ALA A 8 -2.54 -4.60 -0.15
C ALA A 8 -2.09 -3.75 1.06
N VAL A 9 -2.63 -4.04 2.25
CA VAL A 9 -2.28 -3.38 3.50
C VAL A 9 -0.82 -3.66 3.89
N VAL A 10 -0.38 -4.92 3.75
CA VAL A 10 1.03 -5.30 4.00
C VAL A 10 1.96 -4.53 3.07
N ARG A 11 1.63 -4.45 1.77
CA ARG A 11 2.43 -3.71 0.79
C ARG A 11 2.48 -2.22 1.11
N GLN A 12 1.35 -1.63 1.49
CA GLN A 12 1.27 -0.22 1.87
C GLN A 12 2.18 0.07 3.07
N THR A 13 2.03 -0.74 4.11
CA THR A 13 2.79 -0.59 5.37
C THR A 13 4.29 -0.74 5.12
N LYS A 14 4.68 -1.77 4.35
CA LYS A 14 6.08 -1.99 3.97
C LYS A 14 6.68 -0.77 3.27
N GLY A 15 5.95 -0.19 2.30
CA GLY A 15 6.40 1.02 1.63
C GLY A 15 6.53 2.22 2.57
N SER A 16 5.57 2.40 3.49
CA SER A 16 5.63 3.49 4.48
C SER A 16 6.86 3.38 5.39
N VAL A 17 7.20 2.17 5.84
CA VAL A 17 8.40 1.92 6.66
C VAL A 17 9.66 2.24 5.86
N GLN A 18 9.72 1.80 4.61
CA GLN A 18 10.87 2.06 3.74
C GLN A 18 11.04 3.56 3.46
N GLU A 19 9.94 4.29 3.29
CA GLU A 19 9.96 5.75 3.13
C GLU A 19 10.57 6.43 4.37
N ALA A 20 10.11 6.03 5.56
CA ALA A 20 10.61 6.56 6.83
C ALA A 20 12.09 6.24 7.02
N ILE A 21 12.54 5.02 6.70
CA ILE A 21 13.95 4.63 6.76
C ILE A 21 14.79 5.53 5.85
N GLY A 22 14.37 5.74 4.60
CA GLY A 22 15.07 6.63 3.66
C GLY A 22 15.22 8.05 4.19
N LYS A 23 14.17 8.60 4.81
CA LYS A 23 14.20 9.91 5.47
C LYS A 23 15.16 9.96 6.65
N ILE A 24 15.21 8.89 7.46
CA ILE A 24 16.08 8.81 8.65
C ILE A 24 17.55 8.75 8.27
N ILE A 25 17.90 7.96 7.25
CA ILE A 25 19.29 7.74 6.84
C ILE A 25 19.77 8.71 5.75
N GLY A 26 18.88 9.56 5.21
CA GLY A 26 19.17 10.48 4.12
C GLY A 26 19.30 9.82 2.74
N ASP A 27 18.75 8.62 2.56
CA ASP A 27 18.76 7.88 1.29
C ASP A 27 17.48 8.15 0.49
N VAL A 28 17.62 9.01 -0.53
CA VAL A 28 16.54 9.42 -1.43
C VAL A 28 16.02 8.26 -2.30
N ALA A 29 16.86 7.27 -2.62
CA ALA A 29 16.43 6.12 -3.41
C ALA A 29 15.48 5.23 -2.59
N VAL A 30 15.85 4.98 -1.33
CA VAL A 30 15.05 4.23 -0.36
C VAL A 30 13.74 4.96 -0.03
N GLU A 31 13.80 6.28 0.18
CA GLU A 31 12.61 7.11 0.40
C GLU A 31 11.62 6.98 -0.77
N LYS A 32 12.09 7.19 -2.00
CA LYS A 32 11.26 7.15 -3.21
C LYS A 32 10.71 5.76 -3.48
N GLN A 33 11.49 4.72 -3.21
CA GLN A 33 11.01 3.33 -3.32
C GLN A 33 9.87 3.08 -2.33
N GLY A 34 10.05 3.47 -1.07
CA GLY A 34 9.02 3.34 -0.04
C GLY A 34 7.72 4.07 -0.41
N SER A 35 7.83 5.32 -0.87
CA SER A 35 6.66 6.09 -1.29
C SER A 35 5.90 5.41 -2.45
N ARG A 36 6.63 4.80 -3.40
CA ARG A 36 6.02 4.06 -4.53
C ARG A 36 5.31 2.79 -4.05
N GLU A 37 5.94 2.00 -3.18
CA GLU A 37 5.35 0.77 -2.63
C GLU A 37 4.13 1.07 -1.76
N SER A 38 4.19 2.15 -0.96
CA SER A 38 3.09 2.60 -0.10
C SER A 38 1.86 2.96 -0.94
N LYS A 39 2.06 3.78 -1.98
CA LYS A 39 1.01 4.18 -2.92
C LYS A 39 0.43 3.00 -3.71
N ALA A 40 1.26 2.04 -4.09
CA ALA A 40 0.80 0.83 -4.78
C ALA A 40 -0.10 -0.02 -3.89
N GLY A 41 0.28 -0.23 -2.63
CA GLY A 41 -0.55 -0.94 -1.65
C GLY A 41 -1.88 -0.22 -1.38
N ALA A 42 -1.85 1.11 -1.20
CA ALA A 42 -3.06 1.90 -1.01
C ALA A 42 -4.02 1.81 -2.21
N LYS A 43 -3.49 1.87 -3.44
CA LYS A 43 -4.29 1.70 -4.67
C LYS A 43 -4.89 0.30 -4.80
N GLN A 44 -4.16 -0.74 -4.38
CA GLN A 44 -4.70 -2.11 -4.37
C GLN A 44 -5.82 -2.27 -3.34
N ALA A 45 -5.66 -1.67 -2.16
CA ALA A 45 -6.68 -1.75 -1.10
C ALA A 45 -7.99 -1.07 -1.54
N ASP A 46 -7.88 0.04 -2.26
CA ASP A 46 -9.02 0.81 -2.80
C ASP A 46 -9.69 0.11 -4.00
N ALA A 47 -8.91 -0.49 -4.90
CA ALA A 47 -9.43 -1.26 -6.03
C ALA A 47 -10.16 -2.55 -5.63
N GLU A 48 -9.94 -3.03 -4.40
CA GLU A 48 -10.54 -4.26 -3.86
C GLU A 48 -11.63 -4.03 -2.83
N THR A 49 -12.11 -2.79 -2.72
CA THR A 49 -13.42 -2.56 -2.13
C THR A 49 -14.43 -3.37 -2.95
N PRO A 50 -15.10 -4.39 -2.38
CA PRO A 50 -16.12 -5.11 -3.12
C PRO A 50 -17.16 -4.07 -3.53
N ILE A 51 -17.39 -3.95 -4.84
CA ILE A 51 -18.72 -3.64 -5.35
C ILE A 51 -19.68 -4.52 -4.56
N ASP A 52 -20.41 -3.90 -3.64
CA ASP A 52 -21.41 -4.58 -2.84
C ASP A 52 -22.41 -5.21 -3.84
N PRO A 53 -22.57 -6.55 -3.88
CA PRO A 53 -23.47 -7.20 -4.83
C PRO A 53 -24.95 -6.80 -4.64
N ASN A 54 -25.24 -6.05 -3.57
CA ASN A 54 -26.57 -5.57 -3.21
C ASN A 54 -26.86 -4.12 -3.66
N ASP A 55 -25.94 -3.46 -4.38
CA ASP A 55 -26.23 -2.19 -5.06
C ASP A 55 -26.93 -2.45 -6.42
N LYS A 56 -28.15 -3.01 -6.34
CA LYS A 56 -29.14 -2.96 -7.42
C LYS A 56 -30.37 -2.25 -6.89
N THR A 57 -30.54 -1.01 -7.39
CA THR A 57 -31.79 -0.32 -7.76
C THR A 57 -33.09 -0.90 -7.23
#